data_AF-A0A1W0A4T5-F1
#
_entry.id   AF-A0A1W0A4T5-F1
#
_cell.length_a   1.000
_cell.length_b   1.000
_cell.length_c   1.000
_cell.angle_alpha   90.00
_cell.angle_beta   90.00
_cell.angle_gamma   90.00
#
_symmetry.space_group_name_H-M   'P 1'
#
loop_
_entity.id
_entity.type
_entity.pdbx_description
1 polymer ?
#
loop_
_entity_poly.entity_id
_entity_poly.type
_entity_poly.pdbx_seq_one_letter_code
_entity_poly.pdbx_strand_id
1 'polypeptide(L)'
;MVSCSLVSMKTSISHVATAPEHHTQYVVRVADQGNETTAWFLYKRYSEFRTLRDALQQVNLCPSCRRSTLKCIQQFPRRHFFASTSERVLDERKVRLHHFLSSITTASQQCNDAKCVSRSVLEDFLDVPSVHKGPIRLFSAAALPAVDKLGEPLSLLQFNRKERPLRLQRLQYLRQPAHSIS
;
A
#
# COMPACT_ATOMS: atom_id res chain seq x y z
N MET A 1 -6.27 23.69 -16.25
CA MET A 1 -6.84 22.41 -15.80
C MET A 1 -6.08 21.30 -16.49
N VAL A 2 -5.27 20.53 -15.76
CA VAL A 2 -4.50 19.42 -16.36
C VAL A 2 -5.44 18.23 -16.49
N SER A 3 -5.80 17.89 -17.73
CA SER A 3 -6.54 16.66 -18.03
C SER A 3 -5.60 15.47 -17.89
N CYS A 4 -5.48 14.93 -16.67
CA CYS A 4 -4.76 13.69 -16.40
C CYS A 4 -5.56 12.50 -16.94
N SER A 5 -5.24 12.05 -18.15
CA SER A 5 -5.74 10.80 -18.71
C SER A 5 -4.67 9.72 -18.54
N LEU A 6 -5.05 8.50 -18.12
CA LEU A 6 -4.14 7.36 -18.00
C LEU A 6 -3.45 6.96 -19.31
N VAL A 7 -3.88 7.49 -20.44
CA VAL A 7 -3.38 7.19 -21.79
C VAL A 7 -1.87 7.41 -21.93
N SER A 8 -1.25 8.27 -21.10
CA SER A 8 0.18 8.59 -21.16
C SER A 8 0.90 8.41 -19.82
N MET A 9 0.34 7.67 -18.85
CA MET A 9 0.94 7.60 -17.51
C MET A 9 1.93 6.45 -17.31
N LYS A 10 3.08 6.75 -16.71
CA LYS A 10 4.07 5.76 -16.26
C LYS A 10 3.97 5.58 -14.75
N THR A 11 3.93 4.32 -14.32
CA THR A 11 3.92 3.94 -12.90
C THR A 11 5.23 3.28 -12.51
N SER A 12 5.80 3.67 -11.37
CA SER A 12 6.95 2.98 -10.76
C SER A 12 6.79 2.89 -9.24
N ILE A 13 7.53 1.98 -8.59
CA ILE A 13 7.60 1.93 -7.13
C ILE A 13 9.01 2.38 -6.73
N SER A 14 9.11 3.53 -6.06
CA SER A 14 10.40 4.16 -5.76
C SER A 14 11.10 3.49 -4.59
N HIS A 15 10.41 3.35 -3.46
CA HIS A 15 10.97 2.78 -2.24
C HIS A 15 9.87 2.18 -1.35
N VAL A 16 10.31 1.54 -0.27
CA VAL A 16 9.44 1.04 0.80
C VAL A 16 9.51 2.03 1.95
N ALA A 17 8.35 2.49 2.41
CA ALA A 17 8.20 3.36 3.57
C ALA A 17 7.55 2.58 4.73
N THR A 18 7.81 3.01 5.95
CA THR A 18 7.12 2.52 7.14
C THR A 18 6.20 3.61 7.65
N ALA A 19 4.90 3.33 7.71
CA ALA A 19 3.92 4.25 8.27
C ALA A 19 4.11 4.39 9.79
N PRO A 20 3.61 5.49 10.40
CA PRO A 20 3.64 5.68 11.85
C PRO A 20 2.99 4.52 12.63
N GLU A 21 2.00 3.85 12.03
CA GLU A 21 1.31 2.68 12.58
C GLU A 21 2.07 1.34 12.36
N HIS A 22 3.37 1.39 12.09
CA HIS A 22 4.23 0.23 11.79
C HIS A 22 3.82 -0.63 10.57
N HIS A 23 3.00 -0.08 9.67
CA HIS A 23 2.63 -0.76 8.44
C HIS A 23 3.60 -0.45 7.29
N THR A 24 4.04 -1.49 6.58
CA THR A 24 4.85 -1.33 5.38
C THR A 24 4.01 -0.80 4.21
N GLN A 25 4.48 0.28 3.59
CA GLN A 25 3.88 0.91 2.42
C GLN A 25 4.87 0.94 1.26
N TYR A 26 4.37 0.75 0.05
CA TYR A 26 5.12 0.88 -1.19
C TYR A 26 4.79 2.24 -1.79
N VAL A 27 5.82 3.06 -2.00
CA VAL A 27 5.66 4.41 -2.55
C VAL A 27 5.60 4.32 -4.06
N VAL A 28 4.39 4.45 -4.60
CA VAL A 28 4.11 4.40 -6.04
C VAL A 28 4.23 5.81 -6.60
N ARG A 29 5.11 6.01 -7.57
CA ARG A 29 5.18 7.22 -8.37
C ARG A 29 4.31 7.04 -9.61
N VAL A 30 3.43 8.00 -9.85
CA VAL A 30 2.67 8.13 -11.10
C VAL A 30 3.11 9.41 -11.77
N ALA A 31 3.52 9.33 -13.03
CA ALA A 31 3.97 10.49 -13.80
C ALA A 31 3.45 10.42 -15.23
N ASP A 32 3.24 11.58 -15.86
CA ASP A 32 3.00 11.63 -17.30
C ASP A 32 4.29 11.32 -18.08
N GLN A 33 4.18 10.48 -19.10
CA GLN A 33 5.26 10.07 -19.99
C GLN A 33 5.72 11.20 -20.90
N GLY A 34 4.83 12.13 -21.25
CA GLY A 34 5.16 13.32 -22.04
C GLY A 34 5.72 14.47 -21.20
N ASN A 35 5.44 14.49 -19.90
CA ASN A 35 5.85 15.56 -19.01
C ASN A 35 6.11 15.03 -17.59
N GLU A 36 7.36 14.68 -17.30
CA GLU A 36 7.75 14.14 -15.99
C GLU A 36 7.57 15.11 -14.81
N THR A 37 7.33 16.40 -15.08
CA THR A 37 7.05 17.41 -14.05
C THR A 37 5.69 17.20 -13.37
N THR A 38 4.74 16.57 -14.08
CA THR A 38 3.44 16.23 -13.50
C THR A 38 3.52 14.81 -12.95
N ALA A 39 3.92 14.72 -11.68
CA ALA A 39 4.01 13.47 -10.97
C ALA A 39 3.46 13.58 -9.54
N TRP A 40 2.89 12.49 -9.05
CA TRP A 40 2.48 12.37 -7.65
C TRP A 40 2.87 11.02 -7.08
N PHE A 41 2.83 10.93 -5.75
CA PHE A 41 3.19 9.74 -5.01
C PHE A 41 1.99 9.21 -4.24
N LEU A 42 1.82 7.89 -4.26
CA LEU A 42 0.80 7.18 -3.51
C LEU A 42 1.49 6.21 -2.55
N TYR A 43 0.91 6.06 -1.36
CA TYR A 43 1.40 5.14 -0.35
C TYR A 43 0.44 3.96 -0.27
N LYS A 44 0.80 2.84 -0.89
CA LYS A 44 -0.08 1.66 -0.99
C LYS A 44 0.51 0.49 -0.22
N ARG A 45 -0.30 -0.17 0.62
CA ARG A 45 0.07 -1.40 1.32
C ARG A 45 -0.05 -2.61 0.41
N TYR A 46 0.67 -3.69 0.74
CA TYR A 46 0.56 -4.96 0.00
C TYR A 46 -0.88 -5.48 -0.11
N SER A 47 -1.71 -5.27 0.91
CA SER A 47 -3.13 -5.63 0.88
C SER A 47 -3.90 -4.92 -0.22
N GLU A 48 -3.59 -3.66 -0.52
CA GLU A 48 -4.28 -2.87 -1.55
C GLU A 48 -3.91 -3.37 -2.96
N PHE A 49 -2.65 -3.75 -3.18
CA PHE A 49 -2.26 -4.44 -4.43
C PHE A 49 -2.98 -5.77 -4.61
N ARG A 50 -3.23 -6.51 -3.50
CA ARG A 50 -4.04 -7.73 -3.57
C ARG A 50 -5.48 -7.44 -3.93
N THR A 51 -6.08 -6.41 -3.33
CA THR A 51 -7.43 -5.98 -3.69
C THR A 51 -7.52 -5.61 -5.17
N LEU A 52 -6.54 -4.87 -5.71
CA LEU A 52 -6.47 -4.57 -7.15
C LEU A 52 -6.39 -5.86 -7.99
N ARG A 53 -5.49 -6.79 -7.62
CA ARG A 53 -5.36 -8.08 -8.29
C ARG A 53 -6.68 -8.84 -8.32
N ASP A 54 -7.35 -8.94 -7.18
CA ASP A 54 -8.59 -9.69 -7.03
C ASP A 54 -9.72 -9.02 -7.80
N ALA A 55 -9.81 -7.68 -7.78
CA ALA A 55 -10.76 -6.92 -8.59
C ALA A 55 -10.57 -7.19 -10.09
N LEU A 56 -9.32 -7.18 -10.58
CA LEU A 56 -9.01 -7.47 -11.98
C LEU A 56 -9.36 -8.90 -12.41
N GLN A 57 -9.43 -9.85 -11.46
CA GLN A 57 -9.88 -11.23 -11.75
C GLN A 57 -11.41 -11.35 -11.82
N GLN A 58 -12.12 -10.49 -11.09
CA GLN A 58 -13.58 -10.54 -10.97
C GLN A 58 -14.31 -9.72 -12.04
N VAL A 59 -13.66 -8.69 -12.59
CA VAL A 59 -14.27 -7.80 -13.58
C VAL A 59 -14.21 -8.33 -15.02
N ASN A 60 -15.07 -7.77 -15.87
CA ASN A 60 -15.10 -8.07 -17.30
C ASN A 60 -13.98 -7.33 -18.05
N LEU A 61 -12.86 -8.02 -18.23
CA LEU A 61 -11.75 -7.59 -19.08
C LEU A 61 -11.92 -8.13 -20.51
N CYS A 62 -11.54 -7.33 -21.51
CA CYS A 62 -11.42 -7.81 -22.88
C CYS A 62 -10.36 -8.93 -22.97
N PRO A 63 -10.38 -9.78 -24.02
CA PRO A 63 -9.47 -10.92 -24.13
C PRO A 63 -7.98 -10.56 -24.03
N SER A 64 -7.59 -9.41 -24.59
CA SER A 64 -6.21 -8.92 -24.55
C SER A 64 -5.78 -8.55 -23.12
N CYS A 65 -6.54 -7.68 -22.45
CA CYS A 65 -6.28 -7.29 -21.08
C CYS A 65 -6.30 -8.50 -20.14
N ARG A 66 -7.28 -9.40 -20.29
CA ARG A 66 -7.37 -10.63 -19.51
C ARG A 66 -6.11 -11.48 -19.62
N ARG A 67 -5.58 -11.67 -20.84
CA ARG A 67 -4.36 -12.46 -21.07
C ARG A 67 -3.14 -11.81 -20.40
N SER A 68 -2.97 -10.50 -20.56
CA SER A 68 -1.89 -9.75 -19.92
C SER A 68 -1.98 -9.83 -18.39
N THR A 69 -3.17 -9.55 -17.84
CA THR A 69 -3.44 -9.61 -16.41
C THR A 69 -3.16 -10.99 -15.82
N LEU A 70 -3.58 -12.08 -16.49
CA LEU A 70 -3.31 -13.45 -16.04
C LEU A 70 -1.80 -13.74 -15.91
N LYS A 71 -1.00 -13.31 -16.89
CA LYS A 71 0.47 -13.46 -16.83
C LYS A 71 1.07 -12.70 -15.63
N CYS A 72 0.58 -11.49 -15.38
CA CYS A 72 1.04 -10.67 -14.25
C CYS A 72 0.64 -11.27 -12.89
N ILE A 73 -0.57 -11.84 -12.80
CA ILE A 73 -1.08 -12.48 -11.58
C ILE A 73 -0.23 -13.70 -11.20
N GLN A 74 0.22 -14.50 -12.18
CA GLN A 74 1.08 -15.65 -11.92
C GLN A 74 2.41 -15.27 -11.25
N GLN A 75 2.91 -14.07 -11.54
CA GLN A 75 4.15 -13.54 -10.96
C GLN A 75 3.91 -12.71 -9.69
N PHE A 76 2.65 -12.51 -9.30
CA PHE A 76 2.28 -11.70 -8.15
C PHE A 76 2.87 -12.30 -6.86
N PRO A 77 3.47 -11.48 -5.97
CA PRO A 77 4.12 -11.99 -4.76
C PRO A 77 3.10 -12.73 -3.89
N ARG A 78 3.41 -13.97 -3.50
CA ARG A 78 2.54 -14.79 -2.65
C ARG A 78 2.46 -14.21 -1.23
N ARG A 79 1.35 -14.50 -0.56
CA ARG A 79 1.21 -14.21 0.87
C ARG A 79 2.15 -15.14 1.63
N HIS A 80 3.11 -14.59 2.36
CA HIS A 80 3.81 -15.34 3.39
C HIS A 80 2.92 -15.40 4.63
N PHE A 81 2.80 -16.58 5.23
CA PHE A 81 2.04 -16.79 6.48
C PHE A 81 2.65 -16.02 7.66
N PHE A 82 3.95 -15.74 7.59
CA PHE A 82 4.63 -14.84 8.50
C PHE A 82 4.91 -13.52 7.77
N ALA A 83 4.39 -12.41 8.32
CA ALA A 83 4.65 -11.06 7.82
C ALA A 83 6.11 -10.71 8.07
N SER A 84 7.03 -11.24 7.24
CA SER A 84 8.44 -10.87 7.31
C SER A 84 8.59 -9.40 6.94
N THR A 85 9.10 -8.63 7.89
CA THR A 85 9.52 -7.23 7.73
C THR A 85 10.98 -7.12 7.32
N SER A 86 11.63 -8.25 6.98
CA SER A 86 13.01 -8.22 6.52
C SER A 86 13.13 -7.43 5.22
N GLU A 87 14.13 -6.56 5.15
CA GLU A 87 14.39 -5.69 4.01
C GLU A 87 14.44 -6.48 2.68
N ARG A 88 15.13 -7.62 2.68
CA ARG A 88 15.21 -8.52 1.52
C ARG A 88 13.83 -8.96 1.00
N VAL A 89 12.91 -9.35 1.89
CA VAL A 89 11.55 -9.75 1.50
C VAL A 89 10.75 -8.56 1.00
N LEU A 90 10.93 -7.39 1.60
CA LEU A 90 10.25 -6.16 1.20
C LEU A 90 10.70 -5.70 -0.19
N ASP A 91 11.99 -5.78 -0.48
CA ASP A 91 12.56 -5.44 -1.79
C ASP A 91 12.18 -6.43 -2.88
N GLU A 92 12.24 -7.74 -2.61
CA GLU A 92 11.77 -8.74 -3.56
C GLU A 92 10.28 -8.51 -3.88
N ARG A 93 9.48 -8.23 -2.86
CA ARG A 93 8.06 -7.89 -3.03
C ARG A 93 7.90 -6.60 -3.83
N LYS A 94 8.70 -5.56 -3.56
CA LYS A 94 8.69 -4.29 -4.31
C LYS A 94 8.89 -4.52 -5.81
N VAL A 95 9.89 -5.31 -6.20
CA VAL A 95 10.19 -5.62 -7.60
C VAL A 95 9.01 -6.31 -8.28
N ARG A 96 8.43 -7.33 -7.65
CA ARG A 96 7.29 -8.06 -8.23
C ARG A 96 6.02 -7.21 -8.31
N LEU A 97 5.76 -6.37 -7.30
CA LEU A 97 4.64 -5.42 -7.32
C LEU A 97 4.83 -4.35 -8.41
N HIS A 98 6.06 -3.86 -8.59
CA HIS A 98 6.39 -2.92 -9.65
C HIS A 98 6.12 -3.54 -11.04
N HIS A 99 6.59 -4.76 -11.27
CA HIS A 99 6.36 -5.48 -12.53
C HIS A 99 4.86 -5.69 -12.79
N PHE A 100 4.11 -6.12 -11.78
CA PHE A 100 2.66 -6.27 -11.85
C PHE A 100 1.96 -4.97 -12.25
N LEU A 101 2.26 -3.88 -11.52
CA LEU A 101 1.62 -2.59 -11.76
C LEU A 101 1.97 -2.03 -13.15
N SER A 102 3.25 -2.04 -13.51
CA SER A 102 3.73 -1.56 -14.81
C SER A 102 3.04 -2.30 -15.96
N SER A 103 2.95 -3.63 -15.88
CA SER A 103 2.33 -4.45 -16.91
C SER A 103 0.84 -4.17 -17.09
N ILE A 104 0.10 -3.96 -15.99
CA ILE A 104 -1.34 -3.63 -16.04
C ILE A 104 -1.56 -2.21 -16.57
N THR A 105 -0.69 -1.27 -16.21
CA THR A 105 -0.71 0.09 -16.74
C THR A 105 -0.55 0.06 -18.26
N THR A 106 0.48 -0.63 -18.77
CA THR A 106 0.70 -0.78 -20.21
C THR A 106 -0.45 -1.49 -20.91
N ALA A 107 -0.96 -2.59 -20.34
CA ALA A 107 -2.10 -3.32 -20.92
C ALA A 107 -3.38 -2.47 -20.96
N SER A 108 -3.60 -1.60 -19.97
CA SER A 108 -4.76 -0.70 -19.93
C SER A 108 -4.63 0.47 -20.89
N GLN A 109 -3.41 0.95 -21.13
CA GLN A 109 -3.12 1.99 -22.13
C GLN A 109 -3.35 1.51 -23.55
N GLN A 110 -2.90 0.28 -23.85
CA GLN A 110 -3.06 -0.34 -25.16
C GLN A 110 -4.47 -0.88 -25.42
N CYS A 111 -5.36 -0.80 -24.42
CA CYS A 111 -6.73 -1.27 -24.56
C CYS A 111 -7.60 -0.27 -25.33
N ASN A 112 -8.10 -0.70 -26.50
CA ASN A 112 -9.02 0.06 -27.35
C ASN A 112 -10.49 -0.38 -27.21
N ASP A 113 -10.77 -1.40 -26.39
CA ASP A 113 -12.14 -1.88 -26.19
C ASP A 113 -12.88 -0.98 -25.19
N ALA A 114 -13.94 -0.31 -25.67
CA ALA A 114 -14.77 0.58 -24.87
C ALA A 114 -15.53 -0.11 -23.73
N LYS A 115 -15.78 -1.42 -23.83
CA LYS A 115 -16.47 -2.20 -22.79
C LYS A 115 -15.51 -2.71 -21.71
N CYS A 116 -14.19 -2.59 -21.93
CA CYS A 116 -13.19 -3.06 -20.98
C CYS A 116 -13.03 -2.09 -19.81
N VAL A 117 -13.22 -2.59 -18.59
CA VAL A 117 -13.15 -1.75 -17.38
C VAL A 117 -11.74 -1.66 -16.77
N SER A 118 -10.71 -2.17 -17.45
CA SER A 118 -9.33 -2.20 -16.92
C SER A 118 -8.81 -0.81 -16.55
N ARG A 119 -9.11 0.19 -17.40
CA ARG A 119 -8.70 1.58 -17.19
C ARG A 119 -9.33 2.17 -15.93
N SER A 120 -10.63 1.98 -15.73
CA SER A 120 -11.36 2.50 -14.57
C SER A 120 -10.86 1.90 -13.25
N VAL A 121 -10.63 0.57 -13.22
CA VAL A 121 -10.09 -0.11 -12.04
C VAL A 121 -8.68 0.40 -11.69
N LEU A 122 -7.85 0.63 -12.71
CA LEU A 122 -6.50 1.16 -12.50
C LEU A 122 -6.51 2.63 -12.07
N GLU A 123 -7.37 3.46 -12.67
CA GLU A 123 -7.59 4.86 -12.31
C GLU A 123 -7.97 5.01 -10.83
N ASP A 124 -8.83 4.12 -10.35
CA ASP A 124 -9.23 4.08 -8.95
C ASP A 124 -8.08 3.70 -8.02
N PHE A 125 -7.31 2.68 -8.38
CA PHE A 125 -6.13 2.30 -7.59
C PHE A 125 -5.06 3.41 -7.54
N LEU A 126 -4.87 4.14 -8.65
CA LEU A 126 -3.86 5.19 -8.79
C LEU A 126 -4.35 6.58 -8.34
N ASP A 127 -5.55 6.68 -7.78
CA ASP A 127 -6.18 7.93 -7.34
C ASP A 127 -6.11 9.01 -8.43
N VAL A 128 -6.22 8.61 -9.71
CA VAL A 128 -6.15 9.54 -10.84
C VAL A 128 -7.42 10.40 -10.81
N PRO A 129 -7.30 11.74 -10.76
CA PRO A 129 -8.46 12.61 -10.76
C PRO A 129 -9.18 12.48 -12.10
N SER A 130 -10.27 11.71 -12.11
CA SER A 130 -11.12 11.55 -13.28
C SER A 130 -12.15 12.66 -13.29
N VAL A 131 -12.30 13.35 -14.42
CA VAL A 131 -13.28 14.44 -14.62
C VAL A 131 -14.74 13.97 -14.40
N HIS A 132 -14.98 12.66 -14.31
CA HIS A 132 -16.30 12.05 -14.14
C HIS A 132 -16.53 11.41 -12.76
N LYS A 133 -15.60 11.51 -11.81
CA LYS A 133 -15.87 11.10 -10.44
C LYS A 133 -16.65 12.21 -9.75
N GLY A 134 -17.99 12.11 -9.79
CA GLY A 134 -18.88 12.86 -8.89
C GLY A 134 -18.39 12.75 -7.44
N PRO A 135 -18.79 13.66 -6.54
CA PRO A 135 -18.09 13.94 -5.29
C PRO A 135 -17.79 12.64 -4.54
N ILE A 136 -16.52 12.24 -4.59
CA ILE A 136 -16.01 11.12 -3.82
C ILE A 136 -16.22 11.53 -2.37
N ARG A 137 -17.10 10.82 -1.65
CA ARG A 137 -17.12 10.88 -0.20
C ARG A 137 -15.78 10.30 0.27
N LEU A 138 -14.78 11.16 0.35
CA LEU A 138 -13.63 10.95 1.22
C LEU A 138 -14.25 10.71 2.60
N PHE A 139 -14.21 9.47 3.07
CA PHE A 139 -14.20 9.26 4.51
C PHE A 139 -12.85 9.76 5.00
N SER A 140 -12.76 11.09 5.16
CA SER A 140 -11.79 11.72 6.03
C SER A 140 -12.15 11.29 7.45
N ALA A 141 -11.18 10.72 8.17
CA ALA A 141 -11.31 10.36 9.59
C ALA A 141 -11.29 11.62 10.49
N ALA A 142 -12.04 12.65 10.10
CA ALA A 142 -12.18 13.91 10.82
C ALA A 142 -13.49 14.60 10.39
N ALA A 143 -14.63 13.99 10.71
CA ALA A 143 -15.93 14.68 10.73
C ALA A 143 -16.94 13.84 11.53
N LEU A 144 -16.83 13.87 12.85
CA LEU A 144 -17.99 13.60 13.70
C LEU A 144 -18.88 14.85 13.67
N PRO A 145 -20.16 14.75 13.30
CA PRO A 145 -21.08 15.86 13.51
C PRO A 145 -21.32 16.03 15.00
N ALA A 146 -21.13 17.26 15.47
CA ALA A 146 -21.61 17.72 16.76
C ALA A 146 -23.11 17.45 16.87
N VAL A 147 -23.50 16.67 17.88
CA VAL A 147 -24.89 16.59 18.35
C VAL A 147 -24.87 17.11 19.78
N ASP A 148 -25.16 18.40 19.92
CA ASP A 148 -25.65 18.97 21.16
C ASP A 148 -27.08 18.44 21.41
N LYS A 149 -27.27 17.75 22.53
CA LYS A 149 -28.37 18.02 23.49
C LYS A 149 -28.31 17.08 24.70
N LEU A 150 -27.80 17.66 25.79
CA LEU A 150 -28.34 17.68 27.16
C LEU A 150 -28.79 16.35 27.82
N GLY A 151 -28.05 15.94 28.87
CA GLY A 151 -28.53 14.92 29.82
C GLY A 151 -27.47 14.45 30.82
N GLU A 152 -27.11 15.33 31.76
CA GLU A 152 -26.49 15.10 33.10
C GLU A 152 -25.14 14.35 33.27
N PRO A 153 -24.24 14.86 34.14
CA PRO A 153 -22.91 14.30 34.36
C PRO A 153 -22.91 13.33 35.55
N LEU A 154 -22.54 12.07 35.33
CA LEU A 154 -22.14 11.19 36.42
C LEU A 154 -20.62 11.14 36.56
N SER A 155 -20.18 11.88 37.57
CA SER A 155 -18.92 11.89 38.29
C SER A 155 -18.05 10.63 38.22
N LEU A 156 -16.76 10.90 38.00
CA LEU A 156 -15.61 10.45 38.80
C LEU A 156 -15.72 9.07 39.45
N LEU A 157 -15.07 8.08 38.84
CA LEU A 157 -14.25 7.14 39.60
C LEU A 157 -12.88 7.00 38.94
N GLN A 158 -11.90 7.67 39.57
CA GLN A 158 -10.50 7.29 39.54
C GLN A 158 -10.35 5.88 40.11
N PHE A 159 -9.69 4.99 39.36
CA PHE A 159 -8.91 3.89 39.92
C PHE A 159 -7.63 3.79 39.09
N ASN A 160 -6.58 4.49 39.51
CA ASN A 160 -5.53 3.98 40.39
C ASN A 160 -4.73 2.81 39.77
N ARG A 161 -3.67 3.20 39.07
CA ARG A 161 -2.29 2.72 39.25
C ARG A 161 -2.13 1.21 39.51
N LYS A 162 -1.59 0.51 38.51
CA LYS A 162 -0.65 -0.57 38.77
C LYS A 162 0.48 -0.55 37.75
N GLU A 163 1.46 0.31 38.02
CA GLU A 163 2.82 0.12 37.53
C GLU A 163 3.39 -1.19 38.08
N ARG A 164 4.19 -1.89 37.26
CA ARG A 164 5.44 -2.61 37.58
C ARG A 164 5.72 -3.71 36.53
N PRO A 165 6.98 -4.16 36.35
CA PRO A 165 8.21 -3.37 36.26
C PRO A 165 9.17 -3.88 35.16
N LEU A 166 10.11 -3.01 34.76
CA LEU A 166 11.39 -3.43 34.17
C LEU A 166 12.10 -4.40 35.12
N ARG A 167 12.52 -5.56 34.61
CA ARG A 167 13.40 -6.48 35.34
C ARG A 167 14.78 -6.50 34.67
N LEU A 168 15.67 -5.66 35.19
CA LEU A 168 17.11 -5.73 35.03
C LEU A 168 17.70 -6.25 36.34
N GLN A 169 18.48 -7.33 36.26
CA GLN A 169 19.58 -7.77 37.16
C GLN A 169 20.01 -9.13 36.60
N ARG A 170 21.17 -9.32 35.95
CA ARG A 170 22.58 -9.07 36.31
C ARG A 170 22.98 -9.81 37.59
N LEU A 171 23.88 -10.80 37.42
CA LEU A 171 25.10 -11.12 38.19
C LEU A 171 25.66 -12.42 37.55
N GLN A 172 26.71 -12.34 36.71
CA GLN A 172 28.13 -12.42 37.08
C GLN A 172 28.48 -13.65 37.90
N TYR A 173 29.23 -14.58 37.30
CA TYR A 173 30.34 -15.26 37.98
C TYR A 173 31.50 -15.50 37.02
N LEU A 174 32.69 -15.32 37.58
CA LEU A 174 34.01 -15.28 36.97
C LEU A 174 34.52 -16.67 36.56
N ARG A 175 35.31 -16.75 35.48
CA ARG A 175 36.53 -17.56 35.47
C ARG A 175 37.55 -17.02 34.47
N GLN A 176 38.77 -16.88 34.99
CA GLN A 176 39.98 -16.25 34.45
C GLN A 176 40.73 -17.11 33.41
N PRO A 177 41.80 -16.56 32.77
CA PRO A 177 42.48 -17.18 31.62
C PRO A 177 43.53 -18.23 32.05
N ALA A 178 43.88 -19.11 31.12
CA ALA A 178 45.08 -19.94 31.22
C ALA A 178 46.07 -19.54 30.12
N HIS A 179 47.22 -19.01 30.52
CA HIS A 179 48.47 -19.14 29.76
C HIS A 179 48.95 -20.59 29.88
N SER A 180 49.51 -21.17 28.80
CA SER A 180 50.87 -21.73 28.73
C SER A 180 51.07 -22.74 27.58
N ILE A 181 52.05 -22.42 26.73
CA ILE A 181 53.12 -23.28 26.19
C ILE A 181 52.73 -24.42 25.22
N SER A 182 53.15 -24.26 23.96
CA SER A 182 54.22 -25.07 23.32
C SER A 182 54.82 -24.30 22.16
#